data_AF-A0A8T0IN96-F1
#
_entry.id   AF-A0A8T0IN96-F1
#
_cell.length_a   1.000
_cell.length_b   1.000
_cell.length_c   1.000
_cell.angle_alpha   90.00
_cell.angle_beta   90.00
_cell.angle_gamma   90.00
#
_symmetry.space_group_name_H-M   'P 1'
#
loop_
_entity.id
_entity.type
_entity.pdbx_description
1 polymer ?
#
loop_
_entity_poly.entity_id
_entity_poly.type
_entity_poly.pdbx_seq_one_letter_code
_entity_poly.pdbx_strand_id
1 'polypeptide(L)'
;MQADVRDILGNQNRREEFSLLQRLLQVRRDLTPERLMHAHRTQLEIFVALKTGILAFLLPDISVFHTALVEIFFHKTCRNISCRSPLPANECTCECCRSMTGFCNQCMCVICSKFDFDANTFRWLGCDVCSHWTHSDCAMRGGSIAMGVSTKAGSDRTPSSPELIFRCRACGSVSELLGWARDVFQNCALRWERDSLGKELDYVRRIFQMADDTRGKHLCWKSQEVLEKMKNGLDTNSAIKEMLYFFQEAENAETKDLDRDDSKILDRKQVCERVAEVVREAIAKIEGVAEEKAAFVKKARSALEASDRELKDKKQELADLEYEKQRKKQQIEELESIVKLKRAEAEMFQFKSDEARREAEGLQRIVSAKAEKIEEEYASRYLKLRLDEAEAERRLLFDKLQVR
;
A
#
# COMPACT_ATOMS: atom_id res chain seq x y z
N MET A 1 -0.89 -15.71 20.57
CA MET A 1 -1.89 -14.90 19.84
C MET A 1 -1.43 -14.43 18.46
N GLN A 2 -0.44 -13.53 18.30
CA GLN A 2 0.04 -13.15 16.95
C GLN A 2 0.57 -14.35 16.15
N ALA A 3 1.31 -15.26 16.79
CA ALA A 3 1.80 -16.49 16.16
C ALA A 3 0.64 -17.37 15.64
N ASP A 4 -0.43 -17.54 16.43
CA ASP A 4 -1.59 -18.35 16.06
C ASP A 4 -2.33 -17.73 14.87
N VAL A 5 -2.51 -16.40 14.85
CA VAL A 5 -3.16 -15.70 13.74
C VAL A 5 -2.30 -15.75 12.47
N ARG A 6 -0.97 -15.70 12.60
CA ARG A 6 -0.06 -15.90 11.46
C ARG A 6 -0.22 -17.29 10.86
N ASP A 7 -0.33 -18.32 11.68
CA ASP A 7 -0.58 -19.68 11.22
C ASP A 7 -1.95 -19.80 10.52
N ILE A 8 -3.01 -19.24 11.11
CA ILE A 8 -4.36 -19.22 10.49
C ILE A 8 -4.35 -18.57 9.11
N LEU A 9 -3.67 -17.43 8.96
CA LEU A 9 -3.58 -16.68 7.69
C LEU A 9 -2.69 -17.36 6.66
N GLY A 10 -1.60 -18.01 7.10
CA GLY A 10 -0.63 -18.67 6.23
C GLY A 10 -1.01 -20.09 5.81
N ASN A 11 -1.90 -20.76 6.56
CA ASN A 11 -2.23 -22.16 6.36
C ASN A 11 -3.57 -22.33 5.61
N GLN A 12 -3.51 -22.87 4.39
CA GLN A 12 -4.70 -23.12 3.57
C GLN A 12 -5.70 -24.08 4.24
N ASN A 13 -5.24 -24.98 5.11
CA ASN A 13 -6.10 -25.94 5.82
C ASN A 13 -6.96 -25.26 6.91
N ARG A 14 -6.62 -24.03 7.33
CA ARG A 14 -7.35 -23.28 8.37
C ARG A 14 -8.26 -22.18 7.79
N ARG A 15 -8.60 -22.27 6.50
CA ARG A 15 -9.39 -21.27 5.78
C ARG A 15 -10.79 -21.05 6.37
N GLU A 16 -11.42 -22.09 6.90
CA GLU A 16 -12.74 -22.01 7.54
C GLU A 16 -12.68 -21.21 8.84
N GLU A 17 -11.68 -21.47 9.66
CA GLU A 17 -11.41 -20.73 10.90
C GLU A 17 -11.12 -19.26 10.61
N PHE A 18 -10.27 -18.98 9.61
CA PHE A 18 -10.04 -17.62 9.14
C PHE A 18 -11.34 -16.91 8.73
N SER A 19 -12.18 -17.60 7.95
CA SER A 19 -13.47 -17.06 7.49
C SER A 19 -14.46 -16.84 8.64
N LEU A 20 -14.41 -17.65 9.70
CA LEU A 20 -15.17 -17.44 10.93
C LEU A 20 -14.70 -16.18 11.65
N LEU A 21 -13.38 -16.02 11.86
CA LEU A 21 -12.81 -14.84 12.51
C LEU A 21 -13.12 -13.55 11.76
N GLN A 22 -13.07 -13.56 10.43
CA GLN A 22 -13.47 -12.40 9.61
C GLN A 22 -14.94 -12.03 9.84
N ARG A 23 -15.86 -13.01 9.85
CA ARG A 23 -17.28 -12.77 10.12
C ARG A 23 -17.52 -12.22 11.52
N LEU A 24 -16.86 -12.80 12.53
CA LEU A 24 -16.93 -12.31 13.91
C LEU A 24 -16.42 -10.86 14.02
N LEU A 25 -15.36 -10.51 13.30
CA LEU A 25 -14.83 -9.16 13.29
C LEU A 25 -15.77 -8.16 12.57
N GLN A 26 -16.46 -8.60 11.51
CA GLN A 26 -17.40 -7.76 10.75
C GLN A 26 -18.64 -7.35 11.56
N VAL A 27 -19.13 -8.21 12.47
CA VAL A 27 -20.34 -7.92 13.27
C VAL A 27 -20.07 -7.02 14.48
N ARG A 28 -18.79 -6.76 14.81
CA ARG A 28 -18.38 -5.96 15.97
C ARG A 28 -18.61 -4.46 15.71
N ARG A 29 -19.70 -3.92 16.25
CA ARG A 29 -20.06 -2.48 16.15
C ARG A 29 -19.32 -1.58 17.14
N ASP A 30 -18.71 -2.19 18.15
CA ASP A 30 -18.00 -1.50 19.22
C ASP A 30 -16.59 -1.05 18.78
N LEU A 31 -16.09 -1.51 17.63
CA LEU A 31 -14.83 -1.09 17.04
C LEU A 31 -15.02 0.22 16.28
N THR A 32 -14.90 1.35 16.98
CA THR A 32 -14.94 2.70 16.38
C THR A 32 -13.54 3.27 16.15
N PRO A 33 -13.36 4.28 15.28
CA PRO A 33 -12.05 4.91 15.06
C PRO A 33 -11.42 5.40 16.37
N GLU A 34 -12.20 6.05 17.23
CA GLU A 34 -11.75 6.63 18.50
C GLU A 34 -11.25 5.54 19.44
N ARG A 35 -11.95 4.40 19.51
CA ARG A 35 -11.52 3.27 20.35
C ARG A 35 -10.30 2.57 19.79
N LEU A 36 -10.21 2.38 18.47
CA LEU A 36 -9.05 1.76 17.83
C LEU A 36 -7.78 2.64 17.88
N MET A 37 -7.93 3.96 17.92
CA MET A 37 -6.82 4.89 18.14
C MET A 37 -6.14 4.71 19.50
N HIS A 38 -6.90 4.29 20.52
CA HIS A 38 -6.37 4.01 21.87
C HIS A 38 -6.09 2.52 22.12
N ALA A 39 -6.39 1.65 21.16
CA ALA A 39 -6.18 0.21 21.30
C ALA A 39 -4.69 -0.13 21.30
N HIS A 40 -4.32 -1.24 21.94
CA HIS A 40 -2.94 -1.72 21.90
C HIS A 40 -2.53 -2.05 20.46
N ARG A 41 -1.34 -1.62 20.05
CA ARG A 41 -0.84 -1.74 18.67
C ARG A 41 -0.97 -3.16 18.10
N THR A 42 -0.49 -4.17 18.84
CA THR A 42 -0.58 -5.59 18.44
C THR A 42 -2.01 -6.05 18.18
N GLN A 43 -3.00 -5.59 18.97
CA GLN A 43 -4.40 -5.95 18.75
C GLN A 43 -4.92 -5.34 17.45
N LEU A 44 -4.56 -4.08 17.18
CA LEU A 44 -4.93 -3.41 15.94
C LEU A 44 -4.29 -4.07 14.71
N GLU A 45 -3.02 -4.47 14.78
CA GLU A 45 -2.34 -5.23 13.73
C GLU A 45 -3.07 -6.56 13.45
N ILE A 46 -3.49 -7.29 14.48
CA ILE A 46 -4.31 -8.51 14.34
C ILE A 46 -5.65 -8.21 13.67
N PHE A 47 -6.36 -7.16 14.09
CA PHE A 47 -7.65 -6.80 13.50
C PHE A 47 -7.51 -6.41 12.03
N VAL A 48 -6.49 -5.62 11.67
CA VAL A 48 -6.21 -5.25 10.28
C VAL A 48 -5.84 -6.48 9.46
N ALA A 49 -4.95 -7.35 9.95
CA ALA A 49 -4.55 -8.57 9.26
C ALA A 49 -5.74 -9.50 9.01
N LEU A 50 -6.59 -9.72 10.01
CA LEU A 50 -7.80 -10.52 9.88
C LEU A 50 -8.79 -9.89 8.89
N LYS A 51 -9.09 -8.59 9.04
CA LYS A 51 -10.06 -7.90 8.18
C LYS A 51 -9.63 -7.88 6.72
N THR A 52 -8.35 -7.66 6.47
CA THR A 52 -7.81 -7.56 5.10
C THR A 52 -7.40 -8.90 4.50
N GLY A 53 -7.13 -9.90 5.34
CA GLY A 53 -6.55 -11.18 4.95
C GLY A 53 -5.07 -11.11 4.57
N ILE A 54 -4.35 -10.08 5.04
CA ILE A 54 -2.96 -9.82 4.65
C ILE A 54 -2.03 -10.13 5.82
N LEU A 55 -1.21 -11.16 5.66
CA LEU A 55 -0.24 -11.61 6.67
C LEU A 55 0.84 -10.57 6.97
N ALA A 56 1.19 -9.72 5.99
CA ALA A 56 2.26 -8.74 6.09
C ALA A 56 2.12 -7.78 7.29
N PHE A 57 0.89 -7.48 7.73
CA PHE A 57 0.65 -6.64 8.91
C PHE A 57 1.10 -7.26 10.25
N LEU A 58 1.44 -8.55 10.27
CA LEU A 58 1.93 -9.28 11.45
C LEU A 58 3.43 -9.61 11.37
N LEU A 59 4.11 -9.16 10.31
CA LEU A 59 5.53 -9.39 10.14
C LEU A 59 6.34 -8.33 10.90
N PRO A 60 7.38 -8.71 11.66
CA PRO A 60 8.17 -7.76 12.48
C PRO A 60 8.82 -6.64 11.67
N ASP A 61 9.22 -6.94 10.42
CA ASP A 61 9.92 -6.00 9.54
C ASP A 61 8.99 -4.97 8.90
N ILE A 62 7.68 -5.14 9.05
CA ILE A 62 6.66 -4.27 8.47
C ILE A 62 6.17 -3.30 9.55
N SER A 63 6.70 -2.08 9.51
CA SER A 63 6.23 -1.00 10.38
C SER A 63 5.24 -0.10 9.64
N VAL A 64 3.99 -0.13 10.12
CA VAL A 64 2.91 0.78 9.69
C VAL A 64 2.54 1.69 10.84
N PHE A 65 2.32 2.99 10.57
CA PHE A 65 1.87 3.93 11.59
C PHE A 65 0.52 3.52 12.18
N HIS A 66 0.33 3.74 13.49
CA HIS A 66 -0.91 3.36 14.18
C HIS A 66 -2.15 4.01 13.57
N THR A 67 -2.07 5.30 13.24
CA THR A 67 -3.14 6.04 12.53
C THR A 67 -3.50 5.38 11.20
N ALA A 68 -2.49 5.03 10.40
CA ALA A 68 -2.68 4.36 9.12
C ALA A 68 -3.33 2.98 9.27
N LEU A 69 -3.01 2.21 10.33
CA LEU A 69 -3.69 0.94 10.62
C LEU A 69 -5.19 1.15 10.90
N VAL A 70 -5.56 2.20 11.65
CA VAL A 70 -6.97 2.55 11.87
C VAL A 70 -7.65 2.95 10.55
N GLU A 71 -7.01 3.78 9.75
CA GLU A 71 -7.55 4.19 8.44
C GLU A 71 -7.74 3.01 7.48
N ILE A 72 -6.77 2.10 7.41
CA ILE A 72 -6.86 0.86 6.63
C ILE A 72 -8.01 -0.01 7.14
N PHE A 73 -8.16 -0.15 8.46
CA PHE A 73 -9.28 -0.90 9.05
C PHE A 73 -10.64 -0.34 8.62
N PHE A 74 -10.77 0.97 8.46
CA PHE A 74 -12.00 1.62 8.00
C PHE A 74 -12.04 1.87 6.49
N HIS A 75 -11.13 1.29 5.71
CA HIS A 75 -11.06 1.44 4.25
C HIS A 75 -10.92 2.90 3.76
N LYS A 76 -10.33 3.77 4.58
CA LYS A 76 -9.99 5.15 4.20
C LYS A 76 -8.64 5.25 3.49
N THR A 77 -7.77 4.28 3.73
CA THR A 77 -6.41 4.21 3.17
C THR A 77 -6.18 2.83 2.56
N CYS A 78 -5.43 2.78 1.46
CA CYS A 78 -5.14 1.55 0.74
C CYS A 78 -4.42 0.52 1.64
N ARG A 79 -4.93 -0.72 1.65
CA ARG A 79 -4.35 -1.85 2.39
C ARG A 79 -3.04 -2.39 1.80
N ASN A 80 -2.66 -1.96 0.59
CA ASN A 80 -1.32 -2.23 0.07
C ASN A 80 -0.33 -1.26 0.72
N ILE A 81 0.56 -1.80 1.55
CA ILE A 81 1.52 -1.05 2.36
C ILE A 81 2.49 -0.23 1.50
N SER A 82 2.70 -0.59 0.24
CA SER A 82 3.53 0.20 -0.70
C SER A 82 2.74 1.33 -1.36
N CYS A 83 1.41 1.22 -1.47
CA CYS A 83 0.56 2.19 -2.15
C CYS A 83 0.09 3.30 -1.21
N ARG A 84 -0.51 2.95 -0.07
CA ARG A 84 -0.99 3.89 0.98
C ARG A 84 -1.87 5.06 0.51
N SER A 85 -2.41 5.03 -0.69
CA SER A 85 -3.26 6.10 -1.20
C SER A 85 -4.53 6.24 -0.35
N PRO A 86 -5.03 7.46 -0.12
CA PRO A 86 -6.38 7.65 0.40
C PRO A 86 -7.39 7.04 -0.58
N LEU A 87 -8.51 6.53 -0.07
CA LEU A 87 -9.52 5.86 -0.87
C LEU A 87 -10.82 6.70 -0.96
N PRO A 88 -11.39 6.88 -2.16
CA PRO A 88 -10.87 6.46 -3.48
C PRO A 88 -9.58 7.17 -3.88
N ALA A 89 -8.67 6.45 -4.55
CA ALA A 89 -7.38 7.03 -4.93
C ALA A 89 -7.53 8.01 -6.11
N ASN A 90 -6.72 9.07 -6.09
CA ASN A 90 -6.82 10.22 -7.00
C ASN A 90 -8.23 10.85 -7.04
N GLU A 91 -8.97 10.79 -5.94
CA GLU A 91 -10.34 11.32 -5.84
C GLU A 91 -11.28 10.78 -6.94
N CYS A 92 -11.04 9.55 -7.40
CA CYS A 92 -11.83 8.96 -8.47
C CYS A 92 -13.30 8.84 -8.06
N THR A 93 -14.19 9.46 -8.86
CA THR A 93 -15.63 9.53 -8.59
C THR A 93 -16.44 8.48 -9.35
N CYS A 94 -15.81 7.52 -10.01
CA CYS A 94 -16.53 6.50 -10.79
C CYS A 94 -17.30 5.52 -9.88
N GLU A 95 -18.36 4.92 -10.43
CA GLU A 95 -19.22 4.00 -9.68
C GLU A 95 -18.49 2.76 -9.17
N CYS A 96 -17.54 2.26 -9.97
CA CYS A 96 -16.64 1.17 -9.61
C CYS A 96 -15.86 1.47 -8.32
N CYS A 97 -15.26 2.66 -8.21
CA CYS A 97 -14.53 3.07 -7.01
C CYS A 97 -15.41 3.36 -5.79
N ARG A 98 -16.63 3.87 -6.01
CA ARG A 98 -17.55 4.20 -4.91
C ARG A 98 -18.23 2.97 -4.30
N SER A 99 -18.57 1.99 -5.14
CA SER A 99 -19.31 0.79 -4.70
C SER A 99 -18.42 -0.28 -4.06
N MET A 100 -17.15 -0.38 -4.42
CA MET A 100 -16.25 -1.41 -3.88
C MET A 100 -15.52 -0.91 -2.63
N THR A 101 -15.95 -1.39 -1.47
CA THR A 101 -15.33 -1.04 -0.19
C THR A 101 -13.85 -1.45 -0.12
N GLY A 102 -12.97 -0.49 0.16
CA GLY A 102 -11.53 -0.73 0.31
C GLY A 102 -10.78 -0.98 -1.01
N PHE A 103 -11.44 -0.77 -2.16
CA PHE A 103 -10.82 -0.89 -3.47
C PHE A 103 -9.93 0.33 -3.78
N CYS A 104 -8.73 0.08 -4.30
CA CYS A 104 -7.81 1.11 -4.77
C CYS A 104 -7.56 0.94 -6.27
N ASN A 105 -8.06 1.87 -7.09
CA ASN A 105 -7.89 1.85 -8.54
C ASN A 105 -6.43 2.02 -9.00
N GLN A 106 -5.49 2.38 -8.13
CA GLN A 106 -4.07 2.49 -8.48
C GLN A 106 -3.31 1.16 -8.43
N CYS A 107 -3.74 0.20 -7.62
CA CYS A 107 -2.97 -1.04 -7.40
C CYS A 107 -3.82 -2.31 -7.32
N MET A 108 -5.15 -2.22 -7.33
CA MET A 108 -6.02 -3.39 -7.24
C MET A 108 -6.72 -3.69 -8.55
N CYS A 109 -6.87 -4.98 -8.83
CA CYS A 109 -7.63 -5.48 -9.96
C CYS A 109 -9.12 -5.25 -9.76
N VAL A 110 -9.78 -4.64 -10.76
CA VAL A 110 -11.24 -4.37 -10.72
C VAL A 110 -12.08 -5.65 -10.56
N ILE A 111 -11.58 -6.80 -11.00
CA ILE A 111 -12.35 -8.06 -10.96
C ILE A 111 -12.24 -8.76 -9.60
N CYS A 112 -11.04 -8.88 -9.03
CA CYS A 112 -10.82 -9.65 -7.81
C CYS A 112 -10.48 -8.80 -6.57
N SER A 113 -10.33 -7.48 -6.73
CA SER A 113 -9.94 -6.51 -5.71
C SER A 113 -8.63 -6.86 -4.97
N LYS A 114 -7.80 -7.73 -5.56
CA LYS A 114 -6.45 -8.06 -5.07
C LYS A 114 -5.41 -7.21 -5.78
N PHE A 115 -4.27 -7.08 -5.13
CA PHE A 115 -3.07 -6.43 -5.66
C PHE A 115 -1.90 -7.42 -5.60
N ASP A 116 -0.88 -7.16 -6.41
CA ASP A 116 0.43 -7.77 -6.34
C ASP A 116 1.50 -6.67 -6.49
N PHE A 117 2.75 -7.08 -6.69
CA PHE A 117 3.89 -6.17 -6.85
C PHE A 117 4.49 -6.22 -8.28
N ASP A 118 3.83 -6.90 -9.21
CA ASP A 118 4.32 -7.16 -10.56
C ASP A 118 3.99 -5.98 -11.52
N ALA A 119 4.52 -4.80 -11.19
CA ALA A 119 4.39 -3.61 -12.04
C ALA A 119 5.23 -3.73 -13.32
N ASN A 120 4.79 -3.05 -14.40
CA ASN A 120 5.47 -3.05 -15.71
C ASN A 120 5.59 -4.45 -16.33
N THR A 121 4.51 -5.24 -16.25
CA THR A 121 4.41 -6.61 -16.76
C THR A 121 3.12 -6.80 -17.57
N PHE A 122 3.06 -7.88 -18.34
CA PHE A 122 1.86 -8.38 -19.01
C PHE A 122 0.84 -8.99 -18.04
N ARG A 123 1.11 -9.01 -16.73
CA ARG A 123 0.13 -9.48 -15.73
C ARG A 123 -1.01 -8.51 -15.50
N TRP A 124 -0.86 -7.26 -15.89
CA TRP A 124 -1.84 -6.20 -15.67
C TRP A 124 -2.26 -5.54 -16.98
N LEU A 125 -3.58 -5.55 -17.24
CA LEU A 125 -4.22 -4.81 -18.31
C LEU A 125 -4.76 -3.49 -17.78
N GLY A 126 -4.30 -2.39 -18.36
CA GLY A 126 -4.78 -1.04 -18.05
C GLY A 126 -5.81 -0.57 -19.09
N CYS A 127 -6.91 0.02 -18.62
CA CYS A 127 -7.83 0.72 -19.51
C CYS A 127 -7.28 2.12 -19.85
N ASP A 128 -7.17 2.42 -21.14
CA ASP A 128 -6.69 3.72 -21.66
C ASP A 128 -7.68 4.88 -21.45
N VAL A 129 -8.95 4.58 -21.13
CA VAL A 129 -9.98 5.60 -20.87
C VAL A 129 -10.08 5.97 -19.39
N CYS A 130 -10.21 4.97 -18.51
CA CYS A 130 -10.47 5.23 -17.09
C CYS A 130 -9.30 4.89 -16.16
N SER A 131 -8.15 4.45 -16.71
CA SER A 131 -6.93 4.10 -15.98
C SER A 131 -7.14 3.07 -14.84
N HIS A 132 -8.17 2.25 -14.94
CA HIS A 132 -8.37 1.11 -14.05
C HIS A 132 -7.61 -0.11 -14.56
N TRP A 133 -7.11 -0.90 -13.61
CA TRP A 133 -6.26 -2.05 -13.89
C TRP A 133 -6.98 -3.37 -13.60
N THR A 134 -6.66 -4.39 -14.38
CA THR A 134 -7.20 -5.75 -14.23
C THR A 134 -6.09 -6.76 -14.44
N HIS A 135 -5.96 -7.76 -13.56
CA HIS A 135 -5.03 -8.85 -13.83
C HIS A 135 -5.42 -9.56 -15.14
N SER A 136 -4.45 -9.83 -16.02
CA SER A 136 -4.67 -10.52 -17.29
C SER A 136 -5.36 -11.88 -17.10
N ASP A 137 -4.97 -12.62 -16.06
CA ASP A 137 -5.62 -13.88 -15.68
C ASP A 137 -7.10 -13.71 -15.28
N CYS A 138 -7.45 -12.60 -14.63
CA CYS A 138 -8.84 -12.29 -14.30
C CYS A 138 -9.63 -11.87 -15.53
N ALA A 139 -9.02 -11.10 -16.44
CA ALA A 139 -9.64 -10.69 -17.68
C ALA A 139 -9.91 -11.87 -18.63
N MET A 140 -8.95 -12.79 -18.76
CA MET A 140 -9.10 -14.03 -19.54
C MET A 140 -10.23 -14.90 -18.98
N ARG A 141 -10.23 -15.20 -17.67
CA ARG A 141 -11.28 -16.02 -17.04
C ARG A 141 -12.65 -15.33 -17.02
N GLY A 142 -12.67 -14.00 -16.95
CA GLY A 142 -13.88 -13.19 -16.91
C GLY A 142 -14.49 -12.89 -18.27
N GLY A 143 -13.89 -13.33 -19.38
CA GLY A 143 -14.36 -13.03 -20.73
C GLY A 143 -14.24 -11.55 -21.10
N SER A 144 -13.34 -10.81 -20.46
CA SER A 144 -13.05 -9.40 -20.77
C SER A 144 -12.10 -9.24 -21.95
N ILE A 145 -11.45 -10.32 -22.40
CA ILE A 145 -10.63 -10.35 -23.61
C ILE A 145 -11.40 -11.10 -24.69
N ALA A 146 -11.63 -10.48 -25.83
CA ALA A 146 -12.38 -11.07 -26.93
C ALA A 146 -12.05 -10.38 -28.27
N MET A 147 -12.44 -11.00 -29.38
CA MET A 147 -12.43 -10.34 -30.68
C MET A 147 -13.47 -9.23 -30.73
N GLY A 148 -13.11 -8.09 -31.31
CA GLY A 148 -14.00 -6.95 -31.46
C GLY A 148 -13.41 -5.85 -32.33
N VAL A 149 -14.14 -4.74 -32.41
CA VAL A 149 -13.71 -3.56 -33.15
C VAL A 149 -13.24 -2.51 -32.16
N SER A 150 -12.00 -2.03 -32.30
CA SER A 150 -11.48 -0.91 -31.52
C SER A 150 -12.00 0.42 -32.05
N THR A 151 -12.30 1.34 -31.13
CA THR A 151 -12.75 2.72 -31.44
C THR A 151 -11.62 3.66 -31.85
N LYS A 152 -10.35 3.20 -31.87
CA LYS A 152 -9.17 4.02 -32.21
C LYS A 152 -8.86 4.13 -33.71
N ALA A 153 -9.64 3.50 -34.59
CA ALA A 153 -9.57 3.76 -36.02
C ALA A 153 -10.15 5.16 -36.31
N GLY A 154 -9.26 6.16 -36.38
CA GLY A 154 -9.64 7.50 -36.78
C GLY A 154 -10.24 7.50 -38.18
N SER A 155 -11.42 8.11 -38.32
CA SER A 155 -11.99 8.83 -39.48
C SER A 155 -11.92 8.25 -40.92
N ASP A 156 -11.20 7.18 -41.20
CA ASP A 156 -11.04 6.68 -42.57
C ASP A 156 -11.87 5.43 -42.84
N ARG A 157 -12.43 5.43 -44.05
CA ARG A 157 -13.54 4.58 -44.51
C ARG A 157 -13.08 3.16 -44.85
N THR A 158 -12.32 2.52 -43.97
CA THR A 158 -11.98 1.09 -44.08
C THR A 158 -12.72 0.32 -43.00
N PRO A 159 -13.39 -0.80 -43.34
CA PRO A 159 -13.99 -1.65 -42.33
C PRO A 159 -12.87 -2.19 -41.44
N SER A 160 -12.87 -1.75 -40.17
CA SER A 160 -11.94 -2.24 -39.16
C SER A 160 -12.13 -3.75 -39.03
N SER A 161 -11.11 -4.51 -39.43
CA SER A 161 -11.06 -5.94 -39.20
C SER A 161 -11.20 -6.20 -37.69
N PRO A 162 -11.97 -7.22 -37.26
CA PRO A 162 -12.00 -7.60 -35.86
C PRO A 162 -10.59 -7.92 -35.36
N GLU A 163 -10.21 -7.35 -34.23
CA GLU A 163 -8.93 -7.55 -33.56
C GLU A 163 -9.13 -7.93 -32.09
N LEU A 164 -8.09 -8.40 -31.43
CA LEU A 164 -8.17 -8.77 -30.02
C LEU A 164 -8.25 -7.51 -29.13
N ILE A 165 -9.33 -7.39 -28.36
CA ILE A 165 -9.60 -6.24 -27.50
C ILE A 165 -9.78 -6.65 -26.03
N PHE A 166 -9.51 -5.71 -25.13
CA PHE A 166 -9.86 -5.77 -23.72
C PHE A 166 -11.03 -4.83 -23.42
N ARG A 167 -12.12 -5.37 -22.87
CA ARG A 167 -13.28 -4.61 -22.38
C ARG A 167 -13.13 -4.36 -20.88
N CYS A 168 -12.97 -3.08 -20.51
CA CYS A 168 -12.84 -2.68 -19.12
C CYS A 168 -14.13 -2.92 -18.34
N ARG A 169 -14.04 -3.61 -17.19
CA ARG A 169 -15.19 -3.85 -16.31
C ARG A 169 -15.71 -2.59 -15.62
N ALA A 170 -14.86 -1.55 -15.46
CA ALA A 170 -15.22 -0.33 -14.75
C ALA A 170 -16.02 0.65 -15.62
N CYS A 171 -15.57 0.92 -16.86
CA CYS A 171 -16.23 1.90 -17.74
C CYS A 171 -16.89 1.28 -18.99
N GLY A 172 -16.68 -0.01 -19.27
CA GLY A 172 -17.21 -0.68 -20.46
C GLY A 172 -16.49 -0.36 -21.77
N SER A 173 -15.57 0.62 -21.76
CA SER A 173 -14.73 0.97 -22.91
C SER A 173 -13.85 -0.21 -23.33
N VAL A 174 -13.50 -0.22 -24.61
CA VAL A 174 -12.63 -1.22 -25.22
C VAL A 174 -11.24 -0.63 -25.47
N SER A 175 -10.20 -1.40 -25.20
CA SER A 175 -8.81 -1.06 -25.47
C SER A 175 -8.21 -2.15 -26.36
N GLU A 176 -7.44 -1.75 -27.37
CA GLU A 176 -6.77 -2.65 -28.31
C GLU A 176 -5.52 -3.28 -27.66
N LEU A 177 -5.27 -4.58 -27.86
CA LEU A 177 -4.26 -5.32 -27.11
C LEU A 177 -2.89 -5.46 -27.79
N LEU A 178 -2.79 -5.52 -29.11
CA LEU A 178 -1.53 -5.62 -29.85
C LEU A 178 -0.67 -4.36 -29.65
N GLY A 179 -1.25 -3.18 -29.81
CA GLY A 179 -0.60 -1.91 -29.54
C GLY A 179 -0.22 -1.76 -28.08
N TRP A 180 -1.08 -2.18 -27.14
CA TRP A 180 -0.72 -2.28 -25.73
C TRP A 180 0.49 -3.19 -25.51
N ALA A 181 0.52 -4.38 -26.14
CA ALA A 181 1.62 -5.32 -25.99
C ALA A 181 2.93 -4.75 -26.52
N ARG A 182 2.90 -4.06 -27.66
CA ARG A 182 4.04 -3.32 -28.20
C ARG A 182 4.54 -2.29 -27.19
N ASP A 183 3.65 -1.44 -26.69
CA ASP A 183 4.01 -0.35 -25.79
C ASP A 183 4.64 -0.87 -24.49
N VAL A 184 4.13 -1.99 -23.95
CA VAL A 184 4.73 -2.67 -22.78
C VAL A 184 6.13 -3.19 -23.11
N PHE A 185 6.34 -3.86 -24.25
CA PHE A 185 7.67 -4.32 -24.64
C PHE A 185 8.67 -3.16 -24.81
N GLN A 186 8.28 -2.12 -25.54
CA GLN A 186 9.15 -0.98 -25.83
C GLN A 186 9.62 -0.25 -24.55
N ASN A 187 8.73 -0.11 -23.57
CA ASN A 187 9.02 0.67 -22.36
C ASN A 187 9.62 -0.18 -21.22
N CYS A 188 9.32 -1.47 -21.17
CA CYS A 188 9.60 -2.29 -19.98
C CYS A 188 10.63 -3.41 -20.23
N ALA A 189 10.73 -3.94 -21.46
CA ALA A 189 11.42 -5.21 -21.69
C ALA A 189 12.91 -5.19 -21.32
N LEU A 190 13.61 -4.07 -21.52
CA LEU A 190 15.03 -3.92 -21.18
C LEU A 190 15.35 -4.08 -19.69
N ARG A 191 14.33 -4.01 -18.81
CA ARG A 191 14.49 -4.19 -17.37
C ARG A 191 14.22 -5.61 -16.91
N TRP A 192 13.74 -6.49 -17.80
CA TRP A 192 13.41 -7.86 -17.42
C TRP A 192 14.63 -8.76 -17.47
N GLU A 193 14.84 -9.49 -16.39
CA GLU A 193 15.79 -10.60 -16.35
C GLU A 193 15.23 -11.82 -17.09
N ARG A 194 16.07 -12.83 -17.33
CA ARG A 194 15.72 -14.03 -18.12
C ARG A 194 14.41 -14.68 -17.67
N ASP A 195 14.25 -14.87 -16.36
CA ASP A 195 13.06 -15.52 -15.79
C ASP A 195 11.81 -14.65 -15.92
N SER A 196 11.95 -13.34 -15.76
CA SER A 196 10.86 -12.38 -15.93
C SER A 196 10.42 -12.34 -17.39
N LEU A 197 11.36 -12.15 -18.32
CA LEU A 197 11.07 -12.14 -19.76
C LEU A 197 10.39 -13.44 -20.22
N GLY A 198 10.83 -14.60 -19.72
CA GLY A 198 10.18 -15.87 -20.01
C GLY A 198 8.72 -15.92 -19.54
N LYS A 199 8.42 -15.42 -18.34
CA LYS A 199 7.05 -15.31 -17.81
C LYS A 199 6.21 -14.32 -18.62
N GLU A 200 6.78 -13.18 -18.97
CA GLU A 200 6.11 -12.15 -19.77
C GLU A 200 5.75 -12.64 -21.18
N LEU A 201 6.67 -13.35 -21.84
CA LEU A 201 6.41 -14.01 -23.13
C LEU A 201 5.31 -15.08 -23.02
N ASP A 202 5.27 -15.85 -21.94
CA ASP A 202 4.19 -16.81 -21.72
C ASP A 202 2.83 -16.12 -21.50
N TYR A 203 2.79 -14.97 -20.81
CA TYR A 203 1.56 -14.18 -20.70
C TYR A 203 1.08 -13.66 -22.05
N VAL A 204 1.98 -13.12 -22.88
CA VAL A 204 1.68 -12.70 -24.25
C VAL A 204 1.09 -13.87 -25.04
N ARG A 205 1.77 -15.02 -25.02
CA ARG A 205 1.28 -16.25 -25.68
C ARG A 205 -0.12 -16.61 -25.23
N ARG A 206 -0.40 -16.61 -23.92
CA ARG A 206 -1.71 -16.98 -23.36
C ARG A 206 -2.83 -16.00 -23.70
N ILE A 207 -2.53 -14.69 -23.68
CA ILE A 207 -3.49 -13.65 -24.06
C ILE A 207 -3.83 -13.76 -25.56
N PHE A 208 -2.79 -13.81 -26.41
CA PHE A 208 -2.96 -13.80 -27.86
C PHE A 208 -3.29 -15.17 -28.46
N GLN A 209 -3.27 -16.26 -27.67
CA GLN A 209 -3.86 -17.54 -28.07
C GLN A 209 -5.37 -17.41 -28.35
N MET A 210 -6.02 -16.38 -27.78
CA MET A 210 -7.43 -16.07 -28.03
C MET A 210 -7.68 -15.24 -29.30
N ALA A 211 -6.61 -14.80 -29.99
CA ALA A 211 -6.72 -13.97 -31.18
C ALA A 211 -7.12 -14.80 -32.40
N ASP A 212 -8.09 -14.29 -33.16
CA ASP A 212 -8.48 -14.85 -34.46
C ASP A 212 -7.91 -14.07 -35.64
N ASP A 213 -7.48 -12.83 -35.41
CA ASP A 213 -6.85 -11.99 -36.42
C ASP A 213 -5.40 -12.42 -36.71
N THR A 214 -4.94 -12.12 -37.92
CA THR A 214 -3.62 -12.52 -38.40
C THR A 214 -2.50 -11.91 -37.56
N ARG A 215 -2.64 -10.64 -37.14
CA ARG A 215 -1.62 -9.92 -36.36
C ARG A 215 -1.47 -10.51 -34.97
N GLY A 216 -2.58 -10.74 -34.27
CA GLY A 216 -2.60 -11.38 -32.96
C GLY A 216 -2.06 -12.82 -33.00
N LYS A 217 -2.45 -13.62 -34.00
CA LYS A 217 -1.90 -14.98 -34.20
C LYS A 217 -0.39 -14.98 -34.43
N HIS A 218 0.11 -14.04 -35.23
CA HIS A 218 1.55 -13.88 -35.45
C HIS A 218 2.29 -13.52 -34.16
N LEU A 219 1.75 -12.62 -33.32
CA LEU A 219 2.37 -12.30 -32.04
C LEU A 219 2.37 -13.52 -31.10
N CYS A 220 1.28 -14.28 -31.04
CA CYS A 220 1.23 -15.53 -30.27
C CYS A 220 2.33 -16.49 -30.73
N TRP A 221 2.45 -16.74 -32.03
CA TRP A 221 3.48 -17.62 -32.57
C TRP A 221 4.89 -17.11 -32.31
N LYS A 222 5.15 -15.81 -32.56
CA LYS A 222 6.46 -15.21 -32.35
C LYS A 222 6.89 -15.27 -30.88
N SER A 223 5.97 -15.02 -29.95
CA SER A 223 6.25 -15.12 -28.52
C SER A 223 6.63 -16.55 -28.11
N GLN A 224 5.97 -17.56 -28.68
CA GLN A 224 6.30 -18.97 -28.47
C GLN A 224 7.66 -19.33 -29.07
N GLU A 225 7.95 -18.89 -30.30
CA GLU A 225 9.24 -19.10 -30.97
C GLU A 225 10.41 -18.56 -30.13
N VAL A 226 10.31 -17.31 -29.68
CA VAL A 226 11.36 -16.66 -28.87
C VAL A 226 11.50 -17.36 -27.51
N LEU A 227 10.39 -17.76 -26.89
CA LEU A 227 10.41 -18.51 -25.63
C LEU A 227 11.14 -19.85 -25.77
N GLU A 228 10.91 -20.60 -26.86
CA GLU A 228 11.64 -21.84 -27.12
C GLU A 228 13.13 -21.60 -27.45
N LYS A 229 13.47 -20.55 -28.21
CA LYS A 229 14.88 -20.17 -28.43
C LYS A 229 15.58 -19.83 -27.12
N MET A 230 14.91 -19.15 -26.19
CA MET A 230 15.46 -18.83 -24.87
C MET A 230 15.73 -20.09 -24.04
N LYS A 231 14.86 -21.11 -24.11
CA LYS A 231 15.11 -22.42 -23.49
C LYS A 231 16.32 -23.13 -24.12
N ASN A 232 16.54 -22.90 -25.41
CA ASN A 232 17.68 -23.44 -26.17
C ASN A 232 18.95 -22.56 -26.11
N GLY A 233 19.02 -21.59 -25.19
CA GLY A 233 20.24 -20.83 -24.92
C GLY A 233 20.31 -19.42 -25.52
N LEU A 234 19.27 -18.93 -26.20
CA LEU A 234 19.22 -17.52 -26.63
C LEU A 234 19.35 -16.59 -25.41
N ASP A 235 20.15 -15.53 -25.54
CA ASP A 235 20.32 -14.55 -24.48
C ASP A 235 19.14 -13.56 -24.42
N THR A 236 18.95 -12.97 -23.24
CA THR A 236 17.83 -12.08 -22.95
C THR A 236 17.79 -10.86 -23.88
N ASN A 237 18.93 -10.24 -24.20
CA ASN A 237 18.97 -9.04 -25.04
C ASN A 237 18.61 -9.37 -26.49
N SER A 238 19.10 -10.49 -27.01
CA SER A 238 18.73 -10.95 -28.36
C SER A 238 17.25 -11.30 -28.45
N ALA A 239 16.70 -11.97 -27.43
CA ALA A 239 15.26 -12.25 -27.35
C ALA A 239 14.39 -10.98 -27.35
N ILE A 240 14.79 -9.96 -26.56
CA ILE A 240 14.11 -8.65 -26.55
C ILE A 240 14.20 -7.99 -27.93
N LYS A 241 15.38 -8.00 -28.56
CA LYS A 241 15.58 -7.42 -29.90
C LYS A 241 14.73 -8.12 -30.96
N GLU A 242 14.61 -9.45 -30.92
CA GLU A 242 13.74 -10.20 -31.84
C GLU A 242 12.27 -9.76 -31.71
N MET A 243 11.77 -9.58 -30.49
CA MET A 243 10.40 -9.11 -30.26
C MET A 243 10.21 -7.66 -30.71
N LEU A 244 11.15 -6.77 -30.40
CA LEU A 244 11.08 -5.37 -30.84
C LEU A 244 11.13 -5.23 -32.37
N TYR A 245 11.96 -6.04 -33.03
CA TYR A 245 12.03 -6.09 -34.49
C TYR A 245 10.70 -6.56 -35.09
N PHE A 246 10.08 -7.59 -34.52
CA PHE A 246 8.75 -8.05 -34.92
C PHE A 246 7.71 -6.91 -34.88
N PHE A 247 7.68 -6.13 -33.80
CA PHE A 247 6.76 -4.99 -33.70
C PHE A 247 7.08 -3.88 -34.72
N GLN A 248 8.36 -3.67 -35.05
CA GLN A 248 8.77 -2.67 -36.04
C GLN A 248 8.49 -3.11 -37.49
N GLU A 249 8.61 -4.39 -37.81
CA GLU A 249 8.25 -4.92 -39.13
C GLU A 249 6.74 -4.80 -39.40
N ALA A 250 5.92 -5.03 -38.37
CA ALA A 250 4.47 -4.88 -38.48
C ALA A 250 4.06 -3.44 -38.86
N GLU A 251 4.75 -2.43 -38.34
CA GLU A 251 4.51 -1.01 -38.68
C GLU A 251 4.98 -0.66 -40.11
N ASN A 252 6.11 -1.21 -40.55
CA ASN A 252 6.66 -0.97 -41.88
C ASN A 252 5.87 -1.67 -43.00
N ALA A 253 5.15 -2.76 -42.69
CA ALA A 253 4.27 -3.43 -43.63
C ALA A 253 3.03 -2.58 -43.95
N GLU A 254 2.54 -1.77 -43.01
CA GLU A 254 1.41 -0.85 -43.19
C GLU A 254 1.76 0.35 -44.10
N THR A 255 3.05 0.62 -44.35
CA THR A 255 3.54 1.74 -45.17
C THR A 255 4.03 1.35 -46.57
N LYS A 256 4.19 0.05 -46.87
CA LYS A 256 4.81 -0.43 -48.12
C LYS A 256 3.85 -0.71 -49.28
N ASP A 257 2.57 -0.44 -49.14
CA ASP A 257 1.53 -0.81 -50.13
C ASP A 257 1.38 0.18 -51.31
N LEU A 258 2.33 1.12 -51.50
CA LEU A 258 2.18 2.23 -52.46
C LEU A 258 3.11 2.24 -53.68
N ASP A 259 4.20 1.46 -53.75
CA ASP A 259 5.12 1.57 -54.90
C ASP A 259 5.66 0.22 -55.38
N ARG A 260 5.07 -0.33 -56.45
CA ARG A 260 5.70 -1.39 -57.25
C ARG A 260 5.22 -1.42 -58.70
N ASP A 261 5.99 -0.82 -59.61
CA ASP A 261 6.23 -1.23 -61.02
C ASP A 261 7.25 -0.25 -61.64
N ASP A 262 8.13 -0.50 -62.61
CA ASP A 262 8.64 -1.67 -63.31
C ASP A 262 10.03 -1.25 -63.86
N SER A 263 10.93 -2.21 -64.09
CA SER A 263 12.29 -1.97 -64.57
C SER A 263 12.37 -1.91 -66.10
N LYS A 264 13.00 -0.86 -66.65
CA LYS A 264 13.57 -0.87 -68.01
C LYS A 264 15.05 -0.47 -67.99
N ILE A 265 15.79 -1.09 -68.91
CA ILE A 265 17.25 -1.07 -69.09
C ILE A 265 17.71 0.34 -69.56
N LEU A 266 18.72 0.93 -68.89
CA LEU A 266 19.19 2.32 -69.12
C LEU A 266 20.54 2.43 -69.85
N ASP A 267 20.67 3.54 -70.59
CA ASP A 267 21.84 4.00 -71.34
C ASP A 267 22.99 4.54 -70.46
N ARG A 268 24.24 4.43 -70.93
CA ARG A 268 25.49 4.66 -70.17
C ARG A 268 25.69 6.11 -69.69
N LYS A 269 25.04 7.10 -70.32
CA LYS A 269 25.01 8.50 -69.84
C LYS A 269 24.02 8.69 -68.68
N GLN A 270 22.87 8.03 -68.73
CA GLN A 270 21.87 8.03 -67.66
C GLN A 270 22.34 7.27 -66.41
N VAL A 271 23.21 6.26 -66.54
CA VAL A 271 23.81 5.57 -65.40
C VAL A 271 24.72 6.51 -64.59
N CYS A 272 25.52 7.36 -65.23
CA CYS A 272 26.38 8.33 -64.53
C CYS A 272 25.57 9.44 -63.84
N GLU A 273 24.50 9.94 -64.47
CA GLU A 273 23.58 10.90 -63.84
C GLU A 273 22.83 10.29 -62.66
N ARG A 274 22.35 9.05 -62.79
CA ARG A 274 21.71 8.31 -61.69
C ARG A 274 22.69 8.00 -60.56
N VAL A 275 23.95 7.67 -60.86
CA VAL A 275 24.98 7.47 -59.82
C VAL A 275 25.28 8.79 -59.11
N ALA A 276 25.38 9.91 -59.83
CA ALA A 276 25.57 11.23 -59.22
C ALA A 276 24.36 11.69 -58.38
N GLU A 277 23.15 11.29 -58.76
CA GLU A 277 21.93 11.53 -57.99
C GLU A 277 21.88 10.66 -56.73
N VAL A 278 22.15 9.36 -56.85
CA VAL A 278 22.23 8.43 -55.71
C VAL A 278 23.33 8.83 -54.73
N VAL A 279 24.47 9.32 -55.21
CA VAL A 279 25.56 9.82 -54.36
C VAL A 279 25.15 11.12 -53.64
N ARG A 280 24.50 12.06 -54.33
CA ARG A 280 23.98 13.29 -53.69
C ARG A 280 22.89 12.98 -52.66
N GLU A 281 22.01 12.04 -52.97
CA GLU A 281 20.97 11.58 -52.06
C GLU A 281 21.55 10.84 -50.85
N ALA A 282 22.61 10.05 -51.03
CA ALA A 282 23.34 9.40 -49.95
C ALA A 282 24.04 10.42 -49.04
N ILE A 283 24.65 11.46 -49.61
CA ILE A 283 25.25 12.57 -48.85
C ILE A 283 24.18 13.32 -48.06
N ALA A 284 23.06 13.68 -48.68
CA ALA A 284 21.95 14.35 -48.02
C ALA A 284 21.36 13.51 -46.87
N LYS A 285 21.26 12.18 -47.03
CA LYS A 285 20.85 11.26 -45.96
C LYS A 285 21.87 11.21 -44.82
N ILE A 286 23.17 11.22 -45.11
CA ILE A 286 24.23 11.25 -44.09
C ILE A 286 24.20 12.56 -43.31
N GLU A 287 24.01 13.70 -44.00
CA GLU A 287 23.89 15.01 -43.37
C GLU A 287 22.63 15.11 -42.51
N GLY A 288 21.48 14.61 -42.99
CA GLY A 288 20.26 14.52 -42.18
C GLY A 288 20.42 13.68 -40.92
N VAL A 289 21.08 12.52 -41.01
CA VAL A 289 21.41 11.69 -39.84
C VAL A 289 22.38 12.40 -38.88
N ALA A 290 23.31 13.19 -39.41
CA ALA A 290 24.23 13.97 -38.58
C ALA A 290 23.51 15.10 -37.82
N GLU A 291 22.58 15.81 -38.46
CA GLU A 291 21.74 16.83 -37.82
C GLU A 291 20.81 16.22 -36.77
N GLU A 292 20.18 15.08 -37.07
CA GLU A 292 19.31 14.38 -36.13
C GLU A 292 20.09 13.89 -34.90
N LYS A 293 21.30 13.34 -35.11
CA LYS A 293 22.19 12.98 -33.99
C LYS A 293 22.63 14.20 -33.19
N ALA A 294 22.94 15.32 -33.83
CA ALA A 294 23.31 16.55 -33.14
C ALA A 294 22.13 17.09 -32.29
N ALA A 295 20.91 17.04 -32.82
CA ALA A 295 19.70 17.41 -32.09
C ALA A 295 19.44 16.48 -30.89
N PHE A 296 19.62 15.17 -31.08
CA PHE A 296 19.50 14.18 -30.02
C PHE A 296 20.52 14.39 -28.90
N VAL A 297 21.80 14.61 -29.24
CA VAL A 297 22.86 14.89 -28.26
C VAL A 297 22.59 16.18 -27.49
N LYS A 298 22.09 17.23 -28.16
CA LYS A 298 21.71 18.48 -27.49
C LYS A 298 20.55 18.25 -26.51
N LYS A 299 19.52 17.51 -26.91
CA LYS A 299 18.38 17.15 -26.04
C LYS A 299 18.83 16.31 -24.84
N ALA A 300 19.71 15.33 -25.05
CA ALA A 300 20.28 14.50 -24.00
C ALA A 300 21.10 15.34 -23.00
N ARG A 301 21.89 16.31 -23.49
CA ARG A 301 22.64 17.24 -22.62
C ARG A 301 21.71 18.10 -21.76
N SER A 302 20.66 18.68 -22.36
CA SER A 302 19.68 19.48 -21.59
C SER A 302 18.91 18.64 -20.56
N ALA A 303 18.62 17.38 -20.86
CA ALA A 303 18.00 16.46 -19.90
C ALA A 303 18.95 16.13 -18.74
N LEU A 304 20.25 15.93 -19.02
CA LEU A 304 21.26 15.72 -17.99
C LEU A 304 21.40 16.94 -17.07
N GLU A 305 21.49 18.14 -17.64
CA GLU A 305 21.55 19.40 -16.86
C GLU A 305 20.29 19.66 -16.03
N ALA A 306 19.13 19.18 -16.47
CA ALA A 306 17.89 19.24 -15.68
C ALA A 306 17.95 18.25 -14.50
N SER A 307 18.40 17.01 -14.75
CA SER A 307 18.59 16.00 -13.71
C SER A 307 19.62 16.40 -12.66
N ASP A 308 20.72 17.05 -13.06
CA ASP A 308 21.75 17.53 -12.14
C ASP A 308 21.24 18.64 -11.22
N ARG A 309 20.38 19.53 -11.75
CA ARG A 309 19.70 20.57 -10.96
C ARG A 309 18.73 19.94 -9.96
N GLU A 310 17.90 19.01 -10.40
CA GLU A 310 16.98 18.29 -9.52
C GLU A 310 17.73 17.54 -8.40
N LEU A 311 18.85 16.91 -8.73
CA LEU A 311 19.69 16.21 -7.74
C LEU A 311 20.30 17.18 -6.71
N LYS A 312 20.65 18.40 -7.13
CA LYS A 312 21.13 19.45 -6.22
C LYS A 312 20.01 19.94 -5.29
N ASP A 313 18.82 20.16 -5.83
CA ASP A 313 17.65 20.58 -5.04
C ASP A 313 17.26 19.50 -4.03
N LYS A 314 17.28 18.22 -4.44
CA LYS A 314 17.01 17.08 -3.54
C LYS A 314 18.06 16.94 -2.44
N LYS A 315 19.34 17.22 -2.72
CA LYS A 315 20.38 17.26 -1.69
C LYS A 315 20.15 18.36 -0.66
N GLN A 316 19.70 19.53 -1.10
CA GLN A 316 19.36 20.63 -0.20
C GLN A 316 18.13 20.28 0.66
N GLU A 317 17.08 19.72 0.04
CA GLU A 317 15.87 19.29 0.74
C GLU A 317 16.19 18.22 1.82
N LEU A 318 17.09 17.28 1.52
CA LEU A 318 17.56 16.30 2.50
C LEU A 318 18.31 16.95 3.67
N ALA A 319 19.19 17.92 3.40
CA ALA A 319 19.91 18.64 4.46
C ALA A 319 18.95 19.42 5.37
N ASP A 320 17.94 20.07 4.79
CA ASP A 320 16.92 20.81 5.55
C ASP A 320 16.07 19.86 6.41
N LEU A 321 15.71 18.69 5.88
CA LEU A 321 14.98 17.66 6.63
C LEU A 321 15.81 17.07 7.77
N GLU A 322 17.11 16.85 7.57
CA GLU A 322 18.02 16.38 8.62
C GLU A 322 18.17 17.41 9.74
N TYR A 323 18.28 18.69 9.39
CA TYR A 323 18.30 19.79 10.35
C TYR A 323 17.01 19.86 11.17
N GLU A 324 15.85 19.80 10.51
CA GLU A 324 14.54 19.79 11.16
C GLU A 324 14.35 18.57 12.07
N LYS A 325 14.81 17.39 11.64
CA LYS A 325 14.80 16.18 12.46
C LYS A 325 15.64 16.35 13.72
N GLN A 326 16.84 16.92 13.60
CA GLN A 326 17.72 17.15 14.75
C GLN A 326 17.12 18.17 15.73
N ARG A 327 16.50 19.24 15.22
CA ARG A 327 15.77 20.23 16.02
C ARG A 327 14.62 19.58 16.80
N LYS A 328 13.79 18.77 16.14
CA LYS A 328 12.68 18.05 16.80
C LYS A 328 13.18 17.07 17.85
N LYS A 329 14.32 16.41 17.61
CA LYS A 329 14.95 15.51 18.60
C LYS A 329 15.32 16.27 19.88
N GLN A 330 15.94 17.44 19.76
CA GLN A 330 16.27 18.30 20.92
C GLN A 330 15.01 18.72 21.69
N GLN A 331 13.95 19.11 20.98
CA GLN A 331 12.67 19.46 21.62
C GLN A 331 12.04 18.29 22.39
N ILE A 332 12.16 17.06 21.87
CA ILE A 332 11.68 15.86 22.57
C ILE A 332 12.48 15.62 23.84
N GLU A 333 13.81 15.70 23.78
CA GLU A 333 14.69 15.51 24.94
C GLU A 333 14.41 16.56 26.05
N GLU A 334 14.15 17.81 25.67
CA GLU A 334 13.73 18.86 26.61
C GLU A 334 12.38 18.53 27.28
N LEU A 335 11.38 18.10 26.50
CA LEU A 335 10.08 17.69 27.03
C LEU A 335 10.18 16.47 27.96
N GLU A 336 11.01 15.48 27.62
CA GLU A 336 11.25 14.31 28.47
C GLU A 336 11.87 14.69 29.81
N SER A 337 12.80 15.67 29.81
CA SER A 337 13.38 16.22 31.04
C SER A 337 12.31 16.88 31.92
N ILE A 338 11.44 17.71 31.32
CA ILE A 338 10.33 18.35 32.03
C ILE A 338 9.36 17.31 32.61
N VAL A 339 8.98 16.30 31.83
CA VAL A 339 8.10 15.21 32.29
C VAL A 339 8.72 14.46 33.47
N LYS A 340 10.02 14.18 33.42
CA LYS A 340 10.74 13.53 34.52
C LYS A 340 10.72 14.36 35.79
N LEU A 341 10.96 15.67 35.69
CA LEU A 341 10.88 16.59 36.82
C LEU A 341 9.45 16.65 37.39
N LYS A 342 8.43 16.75 36.54
CA LYS A 342 7.02 16.78 37.00
C LYS A 342 6.59 15.48 37.66
N ARG A 343 7.09 14.34 37.21
CA ARG A 343 6.85 13.06 37.87
C ARG A 343 7.48 13.02 39.27
N ALA A 344 8.74 13.46 39.40
CA ALA A 344 9.42 13.53 40.69
C ALA A 344 8.74 14.53 41.67
N GLU A 345 8.28 15.68 41.17
CA GLU A 345 7.46 16.61 41.96
C GLU A 345 6.17 15.95 42.46
N ALA A 346 5.44 15.25 41.58
CA ALA A 346 4.21 14.57 41.94
C ALA A 346 4.43 13.48 43.01
N GLU A 347 5.48 12.67 42.87
CA GLU A 347 5.87 11.65 43.85
C GLU A 347 6.19 12.29 45.21
N MET A 348 6.91 13.41 45.24
CA MET A 348 7.20 14.14 46.47
C MET A 348 5.93 14.67 47.15
N PHE A 349 4.99 15.24 46.38
CA PHE A 349 3.72 15.72 46.93
C PHE A 349 2.86 14.58 47.48
N GLN A 350 2.83 13.44 46.79
CA GLN A 350 2.14 12.26 47.26
C GLN A 350 2.75 11.74 48.57
N PHE A 351 4.08 11.64 48.65
CA PHE A 351 4.78 11.23 49.86
C PHE A 351 4.44 12.14 51.06
N LYS A 352 4.46 13.46 50.86
CA LYS A 352 4.07 14.44 51.89
C LYS A 352 2.62 14.30 52.32
N SER A 353 1.72 14.05 51.37
CA SER A 353 0.30 13.80 51.67
C SER A 353 0.12 12.52 52.50
N ASP A 354 0.86 11.47 52.19
CA ASP A 354 0.81 10.20 52.93
C ASP A 354 1.43 10.31 54.32
N GLU A 355 2.47 11.11 54.49
CA GLU A 355 3.06 11.42 55.79
C GLU A 355 2.07 12.20 56.68
N ALA A 356 1.50 13.30 56.15
CA ALA A 356 0.50 14.09 56.88
C ALA A 356 -0.72 13.25 57.30
N ARG A 357 -1.16 12.34 56.42
CA ARG A 357 -2.26 11.40 56.74
C ARG A 357 -1.88 10.46 57.89
N ARG A 358 -0.68 9.87 57.87
CA ARG A 358 -0.21 8.97 58.94
C ARG A 358 -0.09 9.70 60.28
N GLU A 359 0.38 10.94 60.28
CA GLU A 359 0.45 11.77 61.50
C GLU A 359 -0.95 12.06 62.05
N ALA A 360 -1.89 12.46 61.20
CA ALA A 360 -3.28 12.71 61.59
C ALA A 360 -3.94 11.46 62.18
N GLU A 361 -3.77 10.29 61.55
CA GLU A 361 -4.25 9.01 62.06
C GLU A 361 -3.58 8.62 63.41
N GLY A 362 -2.31 8.99 63.60
CA GLY A 362 -1.60 8.83 64.87
C GLY A 362 -2.22 9.68 65.98
N LEU A 363 -2.45 10.96 65.72
CA LEU A 363 -3.09 11.88 66.65
C LEU A 363 -4.52 11.44 66.98
N GLN A 364 -5.29 11.01 65.99
CA GLN A 364 -6.65 10.50 66.18
C GLN A 364 -6.69 9.29 67.12
N ARG A 365 -5.74 8.36 66.98
CA ARG A 365 -5.60 7.21 67.90
C ARG A 365 -5.30 7.65 69.33
N ILE A 366 -4.39 8.61 69.52
CA ILE A 366 -4.06 9.14 70.85
C ILE A 366 -5.28 9.82 71.48
N VAL A 367 -6.02 10.63 70.72
CA VAL A 367 -7.23 11.30 71.20
C VAL A 367 -8.28 10.28 71.61
N SER A 368 -8.51 9.25 70.79
CA SER A 368 -9.48 8.18 71.08
C SER A 368 -9.11 7.42 72.35
N ALA A 369 -7.85 6.98 72.49
CA ALA A 369 -7.38 6.28 73.69
C ALA A 369 -7.47 7.15 74.95
N LYS A 370 -7.22 8.46 74.85
CA LYS A 370 -7.37 9.39 75.98
C LYS A 370 -8.84 9.57 76.35
N ALA A 371 -9.74 9.65 75.38
CA ALA A 371 -11.18 9.75 75.62
C ALA A 371 -11.70 8.50 76.34
N GLU A 372 -11.37 7.30 75.85
CA GLU A 372 -11.71 6.02 76.49
C GLU A 372 -11.23 5.97 77.93
N LYS A 373 -9.97 6.34 78.19
CA LYS A 373 -9.43 6.37 79.55
C LYS A 373 -10.17 7.35 80.48
N ILE A 374 -10.53 8.54 79.97
CA ILE A 374 -11.30 9.51 80.75
C ILE A 374 -12.69 8.96 81.07
N GLU A 375 -13.35 8.30 80.12
CA GLU A 375 -14.64 7.65 80.32
C GLU A 375 -14.56 6.52 81.36
N GLU A 376 -13.53 5.66 81.29
CA GLU A 376 -13.28 4.61 82.27
C GLU A 376 -13.04 5.16 83.68
N GLU A 377 -12.22 6.21 83.81
CA GLU A 377 -11.96 6.90 85.08
C GLU A 377 -13.24 7.55 85.64
N TYR A 378 -14.04 8.18 84.77
CA TYR A 378 -15.31 8.78 85.14
C TYR A 378 -16.30 7.72 85.64
N ALA A 379 -16.48 6.62 84.90
CA ALA A 379 -17.35 5.51 85.28
C ALA A 379 -16.91 4.88 86.60
N SER A 380 -15.60 4.68 86.80
CA SER A 380 -15.04 4.14 88.03
C SER A 380 -15.32 5.03 89.24
N ARG A 381 -15.12 6.35 89.11
CA ARG A 381 -15.43 7.32 90.17
C ARG A 381 -16.92 7.37 90.48
N TYR A 382 -17.77 7.35 89.45
CA TYR A 382 -19.22 7.31 89.60
C TYR A 382 -19.69 6.08 90.37
N LEU A 383 -19.20 4.88 90.01
CA LEU A 383 -19.54 3.64 90.71
C LEU A 383 -19.08 3.63 92.17
N LYS A 384 -17.89 4.19 92.45
CA LYS A 384 -17.38 4.31 93.82
C LYS A 384 -18.28 5.21 94.68
N LEU A 385 -18.68 6.37 94.16
CA LEU A 385 -19.62 7.29 94.83
C LEU A 385 -20.95 6.59 95.13
N ARG A 386 -21.50 5.84 94.17
CA ARG A 386 -22.74 5.07 94.37
C ARG A 386 -22.61 3.98 95.42
N LEU A 387 -21.46 3.30 95.49
CA LEU A 387 -21.20 2.31 96.54
C LEU A 387 -21.13 2.97 97.91
N ASP A 388 -20.43 4.10 98.04
CA ASP A 388 -20.33 4.86 99.28
C ASP A 388 -21.71 5.35 99.75
N GLU A 389 -22.55 5.85 98.84
CA GLU A 389 -23.95 6.22 99.10
C GLU A 389 -24.78 5.03 99.61
N ALA A 390 -24.72 3.89 98.91
CA ALA A 390 -25.45 2.68 99.29
C ALA A 390 -24.99 2.10 100.64
N GLU A 391 -23.70 2.16 100.94
CA GLU A 391 -23.16 1.77 102.24
C GLU A 391 -23.66 2.69 103.37
N ALA A 392 -23.73 4.00 103.13
CA ALA A 392 -24.24 4.97 104.09
C ALA A 392 -25.73 4.73 104.38
N GLU A 393 -26.54 4.50 103.35
CA GLU A 393 -27.95 4.13 103.50
C GLU A 393 -28.12 2.83 104.30
N ARG A 394 -27.30 1.80 104.00
CA ARG A 394 -27.30 0.54 104.75
C ARG A 394 -27.00 0.77 106.24
N ARG A 395 -25.97 1.56 106.56
CA ARG A 395 -25.62 1.88 107.96
C ARG A 395 -26.77 2.59 108.67
N LEU A 396 -27.39 3.58 108.01
CA LEU A 396 -28.53 4.30 108.57
C LEU A 396 -29.76 3.40 108.81
N LEU A 397 -30.03 2.44 107.93
CA LEU A 397 -31.07 1.43 108.14
C LEU A 397 -30.72 0.48 109.29
N PHE A 398 -29.45 0.07 109.41
CA PHE A 398 -28.98 -0.79 110.49
C PHE A 398 -29.11 -0.10 111.86
N ASP A 399 -28.69 1.16 111.97
CA ASP A 399 -28.83 1.94 113.21
C ASP A 399 -30.30 2.08 113.62
N LYS A 400 -31.21 2.29 112.65
CA LYS A 400 -32.66 2.32 112.90
C LYS A 400 -33.22 1.00 113.44
N LEU A 401 -32.61 -0.14 113.08
CA LEU A 401 -33.02 -1.46 113.56
C LEU A 401 -32.47 -1.76 114.96
N GLN A 402 -31.35 -1.16 115.37
CA GLN A 402 -30.78 -1.31 116.72
C GLN A 402 -31.45 -0.46 117.80
N VAL A 403 -32.25 0.54 117.41
CA VAL A 403 -33.01 1.43 118.32
C VAL A 403 -34.44 0.88 118.60
N ARG A 404 -34.72 -0.38 118.22
CA ARG A 404 -35.87 -1.17 118.66
C ARG A 404 -35.42 -2.24 119.64
#